data_AF-A0A2G7GI74-F1
#
_entry.id   AF-A0A2G7GI74-F1
#
_cell.length_a   1.000
_cell.length_b   1.000
_cell.length_c   1.000
_cell.angle_alpha   90.00
_cell.angle_beta   90.00
_cell.angle_gamma   90.00
#
_symmetry.space_group_name_H-M   'P 1'
#
loop_
_entity.id
_entity.type
_entity.pdbx_description
1 polymer ?
#
loop_
_entity_poly.entity_id
_entity_poly.type
_entity_poly.pdbx_seq_one_letter_code
_entity_poly.pdbx_strand_id
1 'polypeptide(L)'
;MLIKLRGSLIFILGYMLSPLSWWNDLFFNLPIAYFFSYIFGLFNADLFLPFSIVGYWISNIAGFLLMQFGAADVLQQSERSLKKDLLIGLISSTVYTIVVVLLLQFNILENPLLSNLVKG
;
A
#
# COMPACT_ATOMS: atom_id res chain seq x y z
N MET A 1 -25.82 6.17 -13.60
CA MET A 1 -25.87 5.42 -12.33
C MET A 1 -25.01 4.15 -12.38
N LEU A 2 -25.16 3.30 -13.40
CA LEU A 2 -24.37 2.05 -13.55
C LEU A 2 -22.84 2.25 -13.58
N ILE A 3 -22.35 3.27 -14.29
CA ILE A 3 -20.91 3.56 -14.42
C ILE A 3 -20.27 3.92 -13.07
N LYS A 4 -20.97 4.73 -12.25
CA LYS A 4 -20.52 5.06 -10.89
C LYS A 4 -20.50 3.85 -9.97
N LEU A 5 -21.50 2.95 -10.09
CA LEU A 5 -21.55 1.72 -9.29
C LEU A 5 -20.40 0.77 -9.66
N ARG A 6 -20.16 0.60 -10.97
CA ARG A 6 -19.06 -0.22 -11.49
C ARG A 6 -17.70 0.35 -11.09
N GLY A 7 -17.50 1.66 -11.24
CA GLY A 7 -16.28 2.34 -10.81
C GLY A 7 -16.03 2.19 -9.30
N SER A 8 -17.09 2.24 -8.48
CA SER A 8 -16.96 2.10 -7.03
C SER A 8 -16.56 0.69 -6.63
N LEU A 9 -17.13 -0.33 -7.29
CA LEU A 9 -16.71 -1.73 -7.12
C LEU A 9 -15.26 -1.94 -7.54
N ILE A 10 -14.86 -1.42 -8.72
CA ILE A 10 -13.48 -1.52 -9.22
C ILE A 10 -12.51 -0.81 -8.27
N PHE A 11 -12.89 0.34 -7.71
CA PHE A 11 -12.09 1.07 -6.73
C PHE A 11 -11.91 0.29 -5.43
N ILE A 12 -12.99 -0.30 -4.90
CA ILE A 12 -12.94 -1.12 -3.67
C ILE A 12 -12.08 -2.37 -3.90
N LEU A 13 -12.27 -3.07 -5.03
CA LEU A 13 -11.44 -4.22 -5.40
C LEU A 13 -9.97 -3.82 -5.55
N GLY A 14 -9.70 -2.68 -6.18
CA GLY A 14 -8.35 -2.12 -6.26
C GLY A 14 -7.76 -1.83 -4.88
N TYR A 15 -8.54 -1.23 -3.97
CA TYR A 15 -8.12 -0.93 -2.60
C TYR A 15 -7.79 -2.20 -1.79
N MET A 16 -8.58 -3.26 -1.99
CA MET A 16 -8.34 -4.57 -1.37
C MET A 16 -7.07 -5.23 -1.92
N LEU A 17 -6.72 -5.00 -3.18
CA LEU A 17 -5.49 -5.52 -3.82
C LEU A 17 -4.26 -4.61 -3.66
N SER A 18 -4.44 -3.39 -3.15
CA SER A 18 -3.42 -2.36 -3.08
C SER A 18 -2.66 -2.37 -1.75
N PRO A 19 -1.38 -1.93 -1.75
CA PRO A 19 -0.57 -1.87 -0.54
C PRO A 19 -1.04 -0.80 0.47
N LEU A 20 -2.05 0.02 0.12
CA LEU A 20 -2.67 0.97 1.07
C LEU A 20 -3.49 0.26 2.16
N SER A 21 -3.85 -1.00 1.96
CA SER A 21 -4.54 -1.83 2.95
C SER A 21 -3.52 -2.67 3.72
N TRP A 22 -3.33 -2.43 5.01
CA TRP A 22 -2.34 -3.16 5.81
C TRP A 22 -2.56 -4.69 5.86
N TRP A 23 -3.78 -5.15 5.61
CA TRP A 23 -4.16 -6.57 5.59
C TRP A 23 -4.09 -7.19 4.18
N ASN A 24 -3.89 -6.40 3.13
CA ASN A 24 -3.87 -6.86 1.74
C ASN A 24 -2.78 -7.91 1.49
N ASP A 25 -1.61 -7.72 2.10
CA ASP A 25 -0.49 -8.65 1.90
C ASP A 25 -0.82 -10.06 2.35
N LEU A 26 -1.45 -10.20 3.52
CA LEU A 26 -1.78 -11.48 4.11
C LEU A 26 -2.84 -12.24 3.29
N PHE A 27 -3.87 -11.54 2.83
CA PHE A 27 -5.05 -12.19 2.23
C PHE A 27 -5.02 -12.24 0.70
N PHE A 28 -4.27 -11.36 0.03
CA PHE A 28 -4.26 -11.28 -1.43
C PHE A 28 -2.86 -11.38 -2.01
N ASN A 29 -1.93 -10.48 -1.67
CA ASN A 29 -0.65 -10.44 -2.38
C ASN A 29 0.18 -11.70 -2.15
N LEU A 30 0.28 -12.20 -0.91
CA LEU A 30 1.05 -13.42 -0.62
C LEU A 30 0.42 -14.67 -1.26
N PRO A 31 -0.91 -14.89 -1.17
CA PRO A 31 -1.56 -15.99 -1.90
C PRO A 31 -1.36 -15.92 -3.41
N ILE A 32 -1.50 -14.72 -4.02
CA ILE A 32 -1.28 -14.53 -5.46
C ILE A 32 0.18 -14.77 -5.82
N ALA A 33 1.11 -14.22 -5.05
CA ALA A 33 2.55 -14.41 -5.24
C ALA A 33 2.93 -15.89 -5.17
N TYR A 34 2.43 -16.61 -4.16
CA TYR A 34 2.65 -18.04 -4.00
C TYR A 34 2.05 -18.85 -5.15
N PHE A 35 0.83 -18.51 -5.57
CA PHE A 35 0.21 -19.17 -6.72
C PHE A 35 1.02 -18.97 -8.00
N PHE A 36 1.50 -17.74 -8.24
CA PHE A 36 2.31 -17.41 -9.38
C PHE A 36 3.65 -18.16 -9.35
N SER A 37 4.37 -18.10 -8.22
CA SER A 37 5.63 -18.82 -8.06
C SER A 37 5.48 -20.33 -8.10
N TYR A 38 4.36 -20.88 -7.63
CA TYR A 38 4.07 -22.30 -7.71
C TYR A 38 3.98 -22.76 -9.18
N ILE A 39 3.25 -22.02 -10.02
CA ILE A 39 3.14 -22.35 -11.46
C ILE A 39 4.52 -22.37 -12.13
N PHE A 40 5.36 -21.37 -11.89
CA PHE A 40 6.69 -21.30 -12.49
C PHE A 40 7.71 -22.23 -11.82
N GLY A 41 7.53 -22.50 -10.54
CA GLY A 41 8.32 -23.43 -9.73
C GLY A 41 8.17 -24.89 -10.17
N LEU A 42 7.04 -25.25 -10.80
CA LEU A 42 6.85 -26.57 -11.42
C LEU A 42 7.85 -26.84 -12.56
N PHE A 43 8.34 -25.79 -13.23
CA PHE A 43 9.33 -25.94 -14.30
C PHE A 43 10.75 -25.94 -13.76
N ASN A 44 11.04 -25.13 -12.73
CA ASN A 44 12.34 -25.07 -12.08
C ASN A 44 12.21 -24.50 -10.65
N ALA A 45 12.71 -25.22 -9.64
CA ALA A 45 12.61 -24.81 -8.24
C ALA A 45 13.33 -23.48 -7.93
N ASP A 46 14.41 -23.17 -8.65
CA ASP A 46 15.16 -21.92 -8.47
C ASP A 46 14.37 -20.69 -8.93
N LEU A 47 13.34 -20.89 -9.77
CA LEU A 47 12.45 -19.83 -10.22
C LEU A 47 11.37 -19.46 -9.19
N PHE A 48 11.18 -20.27 -8.14
CA PHE A 48 10.11 -20.03 -7.17
C PHE A 48 10.23 -18.66 -6.49
N LEU A 49 11.40 -18.35 -5.92
CA LEU A 49 11.64 -17.08 -5.24
C LEU A 49 11.50 -15.85 -6.15
N PRO A 50 12.19 -15.77 -7.31
CA PRO A 50 12.09 -14.60 -8.18
C PRO A 50 10.66 -14.41 -8.71
N PHE A 51 9.94 -15.47 -9.07
CA PHE A 51 8.56 -15.35 -9.51
C PHE A 51 7.57 -15.01 -8.39
N SER A 52 7.86 -15.36 -7.14
CA SER A 52 7.06 -14.92 -5.99
C SER A 52 7.18 -13.41 -5.81
N ILE A 53 8.40 -12.88 -5.92
CA ILE A 53 8.66 -11.43 -5.82
C ILE A 53 7.96 -10.70 -6.98
N VAL A 54 8.10 -11.22 -8.21
CA VAL A 54 7.43 -10.66 -9.38
C VAL A 54 5.91 -10.73 -9.26
N GLY A 55 5.35 -11.85 -8.78
CA GLY A 55 3.91 -12.02 -8.56
C GLY A 55 3.36 -11.03 -7.53
N TYR A 56 4.07 -10.85 -6.41
CA TYR A 56 3.75 -9.85 -5.39
C TYR A 56 3.82 -8.41 -5.94
N TRP A 57 4.81 -8.13 -6.79
CA TRP A 57 4.95 -6.82 -7.40
C TRP A 57 3.82 -6.54 -8.40
N ILE A 58 3.48 -7.52 -9.23
CA ILE A 58 2.37 -7.43 -10.20
C ILE A 58 1.04 -7.24 -9.49
N SER A 59 0.76 -7.97 -8.40
CA SER A 59 -0.50 -7.83 -7.66
C SER A 59 -0.67 -6.42 -7.08
N ASN A 60 0.41 -5.84 -6.56
CA ASN A 60 0.43 -4.45 -6.08
C ASN A 60 0.18 -3.43 -7.18
N ILE A 61 0.83 -3.59 -8.35
CA ILE A 61 0.59 -2.71 -9.51
C ILE A 61 -0.87 -2.84 -9.96
N ALA A 62 -1.39 -4.06 -10.04
CA ALA A 62 -2.77 -4.31 -10.43
C ALA A 62 -3.75 -3.62 -9.46
N GLY A 63 -3.51 -3.70 -8.15
CA GLY A 63 -4.29 -2.98 -7.14
C GLY A 63 -4.31 -1.46 -7.35
N PHE A 64 -3.13 -0.87 -7.60
CA PHE A 64 -3.01 0.55 -7.88
C PHE A 64 -3.76 0.98 -9.16
N LEU A 65 -3.62 0.21 -10.25
CA LEU A 65 -4.30 0.48 -11.51
C LEU A 65 -5.82 0.33 -11.40
N LEU A 66 -6.30 -0.71 -10.70
CA LEU A 66 -7.72 -0.90 -10.43
C LEU A 66 -8.28 0.28 -9.61
N MET A 67 -7.58 0.74 -8.57
CA MET A 67 -7.99 1.95 -7.86
C MET A 67 -8.04 3.16 -8.78
N GLN A 68 -7.08 3.32 -9.68
CA GLN A 68 -7.04 4.46 -10.60
C GLN A 68 -8.21 4.47 -11.58
N PHE A 69 -8.51 3.32 -12.20
CA PHE A 69 -9.63 3.17 -13.12
C PHE A 69 -10.97 3.30 -12.40
N GLY A 70 -11.11 2.71 -11.21
CA GLY A 70 -12.32 2.83 -10.40
C GLY A 70 -12.57 4.26 -9.95
N ALA A 71 -11.53 4.97 -9.53
CA ALA A 71 -11.63 6.38 -9.15
C ALA A 71 -12.02 7.26 -10.34
N ALA A 72 -11.44 7.03 -11.53
CA ALA A 72 -11.76 7.77 -12.75
C ALA A 72 -13.25 7.60 -13.13
N ASP A 73 -13.78 6.37 -13.08
CA ASP A 73 -15.18 6.07 -13.38
C ASP A 73 -16.17 6.67 -12.35
N VAL A 74 -15.82 6.68 -11.05
CA VAL A 74 -16.67 7.23 -9.98
C VAL A 74 -16.72 8.76 -10.00
N LEU A 75 -15.53 9.36 -10.13
CA LEU A 75 -15.36 10.80 -9.96
C LEU A 75 -15.56 11.56 -11.27
N GLN A 76 -15.64 10.88 -12.43
CA GLN A 76 -15.55 11.50 -13.75
C GLN A 76 -14.38 12.50 -13.85
N GLN A 77 -13.36 12.30 -13.00
CA GLN A 77 -12.19 13.14 -12.92
C GLN A 77 -11.17 12.58 -13.89
N SER A 78 -10.94 13.32 -14.98
CA SER A 78 -9.74 13.21 -15.78
C SER A 78 -8.55 13.36 -14.84
N GLU A 79 -7.77 12.30 -14.67
CA GLU A 79 -6.52 12.26 -13.93
C GLU A 79 -6.62 12.69 -12.46
N ARG A 80 -6.60 11.69 -11.57
CA ARG A 80 -6.33 11.84 -10.14
C ARG A 80 -5.21 12.88 -9.97
N SER A 81 -5.53 14.06 -9.43
CA SER A 81 -4.53 15.13 -9.41
C SER A 81 -3.40 14.71 -8.46
N LEU A 82 -2.25 14.33 -9.02
CA LEU A 82 -1.05 13.95 -8.26
C LEU A 82 -0.74 14.97 -7.16
N LYS A 83 -1.11 16.23 -7.40
CA LYS A 83 -1.07 17.34 -6.44
C LYS A 83 -1.88 17.08 -5.16
N LYS A 84 -3.08 16.52 -5.23
CA LYS A 84 -3.90 16.17 -4.04
C LYS A 84 -3.30 15.01 -3.27
N ASP A 85 -2.86 13.95 -3.95
CA ASP A 85 -2.26 12.79 -3.29
C ASP A 85 -0.92 13.17 -2.63
N LEU A 86 -0.12 14.02 -3.28
CA LEU A 86 1.09 14.61 -2.68
C LEU A 86 0.77 15.53 -1.50
N LEU A 87 -0.26 16.37 -1.59
CA LEU A 87 -0.68 17.25 -0.49
C LEU A 87 -1.15 16.44 0.71
N ILE A 88 -1.94 15.39 0.49
CA ILE A 88 -2.43 14.48 1.53
C ILE A 88 -1.26 13.72 2.16
N GLY A 89 -0.32 13.23 1.37
CA GLY A 89 0.91 12.58 1.86
C GLY A 89 1.82 13.52 2.65
N LEU A 90 1.92 14.78 2.23
CA LEU A 90 2.68 15.81 2.94
C LEU A 90 2.03 16.16 4.28
N ILE A 91 0.70 16.36 4.29
CA ILE A 91 -0.05 16.65 5.51
C ILE A 91 0.01 15.48 6.48
N SER A 92 -0.21 14.25 6.00
CA SER A 92 -0.19 13.05 6.86
C SER A 92 1.18 12.80 7.47
N SER A 93 2.25 12.94 6.69
CA SER A 93 3.64 12.79 7.20
C SER A 93 4.01 13.90 8.19
N THR A 94 3.58 15.14 7.94
CA THR A 94 3.80 16.26 8.86
C THR A 94 3.07 16.03 10.18
N VAL A 95 1.79 15.65 10.13
CA VAL A 95 0.99 15.36 11.33
C VAL A 95 1.60 14.20 12.11
N TYR A 96 1.97 13.10 11.43
CA TYR A 96 2.63 11.97 12.08
C TYR A 96 3.93 12.38 12.78
N THR A 97 4.76 13.18 12.13
CA THR A 97 6.02 13.67 12.69
C THR A 97 5.76 14.54 13.92
N ILE A 98 4.79 15.46 13.86
CA ILE A 98 4.40 16.29 15.00
C ILE A 98 3.94 15.42 16.17
N VAL A 99 3.09 14.43 15.92
CA VAL A 99 2.60 13.51 16.96
C VAL A 99 3.77 12.76 17.61
N VAL A 100 4.69 12.21 16.82
CA VAL A 100 5.88 11.51 17.33
C VAL A 100 6.76 12.44 18.17
N VAL A 101 7.02 13.66 17.70
CA VAL A 101 7.83 14.65 18.43
C VAL A 101 7.17 15.04 19.75
N LEU A 102 5.85 15.27 19.76
CA LEU A 102 5.12 15.56 20.99
C LEU A 102 5.18 14.38 21.95
N LEU A 103 4.98 13.16 21.48
CA LEU A 103 5.05 11.96 22.31
C LEU A 103 6.44 11.75 22.94
N LEU A 104 7.51 12.10 22.21
CA LEU A 104 8.88 12.11 22.74
C LEU A 104 9.07 13.24 23.77
N GLN A 105 8.59 14.45 23.49
CA GLN A 105 8.76 15.60 24.39
C GLN A 105 7.99 15.43 25.71
N PHE A 106 6.84 14.76 25.68
CA PHE A 106 6.06 14.44 26.88
C PHE A 106 6.54 13.17 27.61
N ASN A 107 7.67 12.55 27.19
CA ASN A 107 8.20 11.30 27.75
C ASN A 107 7.17 10.14 27.82
N ILE A 108 6.15 10.16 26.95
CA ILE A 108 5.15 9.09 26.86
C ILE A 108 5.76 7.88 26.14
N LEU A 109 6.65 8.14 25.17
CA LEU A 109 7.53 7.15 24.58
C LEU A 109 8.93 7.26 25.19
N GLU A 110 9.25 6.36 26.14
CA GLU A 110 10.63 6.11 26.54
C GLU A 110 11.37 5.51 25.34
N ASN A 111 12.26 6.30 24.73
CA ASN A 111 13.14 5.82 23.68
C ASN A 111 14.50 5.45 24.28
N PRO A 112 14.81 4.16 24.49
CA PRO A 112 16.07 3.73 25.13
C PRO A 112 17.32 4.14 24.34
N LEU A 113 17.20 4.56 23.07
CA LEU A 113 18.31 5.09 22.27
C LEU A 113 18.63 6.55 22.58
N LEU A 114 17.62 7.41 22.84
CA LEU A 114 17.85 8.81 23.20
C LEU A 114 18.32 8.98 24.65
N SER A 115 17.84 8.13 25.57
CA SER A 115 18.26 8.17 26.97
C SER A 115 19.74 7.84 27.16
N ASN A 116 20.33 7.04 26.27
CA ASN A 116 21.75 6.67 26.31
C ASN A 116 22.66 7.73 25.65
N LEU A 117 22.15 8.54 24.72
CA LEU A 117 22.92 9.64 24.09
C LEU A 117 22.95 10.92 24.94
N VAL A 118 21.98 11.10 25.84
CA VAL A 118 21.94 12.26 26.76
C VAL A 118 22.71 11.99 28.07
N LYS A 119 23.01 10.72 28.37
CA LYS A 119 23.74 10.30 29.58
C LYS A 119 25.21 9.89 29.34
N GLY A 120 25.68 9.90 28.10
CA GLY A 120 27.09 9.72 27.74
C GLY A 120 27.75 11.06 27.45
#